data_AF-A0A1B6IXE5-F1
#
_entry.id   AF-A0A1B6IXE5-F1
#
_cell.length_a   1.000
_cell.length_b   1.000
_cell.length_c   1.000
_cell.angle_alpha   90.00
_cell.angle_beta   90.00
_cell.angle_gamma   90.00
#
_symmetry.space_group_name_H-M   'P 1'
#
loop_
_entity.id
_entity.type
_entity.pdbx_description
1 polymer ?
#
loop_
_entity_poly.entity_id
_entity_poly.type
_entity_poly.pdbx_seq_one_letter_code
_entity_poly.pdbx_strand_id
1 'polypeptide(L)'
;LDLVDLSKINAVLITHFHLDHAAALPFLTEKTAFRGRVYMTHPTKAILKWLLSDYIRVINSSSEQDFYTEEDLESCYSKIIPIDYHQQVTVEGIRFTALNAGHALGA
;
A
#
# COMPACT_ATOMS: atom_id res chain seq x y z
N LEU A 1 5.68 17.02 12.90
CA LEU A 1 5.03 15.87 12.24
C LEU A 1 5.69 14.65 12.84
N ASP A 2 4.95 13.92 13.67
CA ASP A 2 5.16 12.54 14.14
C ASP A 2 4.21 12.33 15.32
N LEU A 3 2.90 12.43 15.02
CA LEU A 3 1.85 12.26 16.03
C LEU A 3 1.71 10.79 16.47
N VAL A 4 2.26 9.87 15.68
CA VAL A 4 2.12 8.43 15.84
C VAL A 4 3.46 7.76 15.59
N ASP A 5 3.84 6.87 16.50
CA ASP A 5 4.99 5.98 16.33
C ASP A 5 4.62 4.85 15.36
N LEU A 6 5.18 4.91 14.15
CA LEU A 6 4.90 3.96 13.07
C LEU A 6 5.34 2.52 13.40
N SER A 7 6.27 2.33 14.34
CA SER A 7 6.67 0.99 14.78
C SER A 7 5.56 0.25 15.54
N LYS A 8 4.57 0.98 16.07
CA LYS A 8 3.43 0.44 16.79
C LYS A 8 2.24 0.08 15.90
N ILE A 9 2.28 0.39 14.61
CA ILE A 9 1.19 0.08 13.68
C ILE A 9 1.29 -1.39 13.24
N ASN A 10 0.29 -2.19 13.58
CA ASN A 10 0.26 -3.62 13.27
C ASN A 10 -0.19 -3.92 11.84
N ALA A 11 -1.07 -3.10 11.27
CA ALA A 11 -1.62 -3.32 9.94
C ALA A 11 -1.94 -2.03 9.20
N VAL A 12 -1.83 -2.08 7.88
CA VAL A 12 -2.28 -1.05 6.93
C VAL A 12 -3.25 -1.72 5.96
N LEU A 13 -4.43 -1.12 5.78
CA LEU A 13 -5.44 -1.58 4.84
C LEU A 13 -5.53 -0.54 3.71
N ILE A 14 -5.21 -0.94 2.48
CA ILE A 14 -5.35 -0.08 1.31
C ILE A 14 -6.71 -0.36 0.67
N THR A 15 -7.52 0.69 0.51
CA THR A 15 -8.88 0.59 -0.01
C THR A 15 -8.88 0.30 -1.51
N HIS A 16 -8.13 1.07 -2.29
CA HIS A 16 -7.99 0.88 -3.74
C HIS A 16 -6.69 1.49 -4.26
N PHE A 17 -6.42 1.30 -5.55
CA PHE A 17 -5.11 1.55 -6.15
C PHE A 17 -4.81 3.01 -6.47
N HIS A 18 -5.73 3.96 -6.30
CA HIS A 18 -5.45 5.36 -6.64
C HIS A 18 -4.31 5.94 -5.79
N LEU A 19 -3.59 6.91 -6.37
CA LEU A 19 -2.37 7.47 -5.79
C LEU A 19 -2.61 8.15 -4.43
N ASP A 20 -3.73 8.84 -4.27
CA ASP A 20 -4.15 9.49 -3.02
C ASP A 20 -4.45 8.49 -1.89
N HIS A 21 -4.59 7.20 -2.21
CA HIS A 21 -4.78 6.13 -1.23
C HIS A 21 -3.54 5.24 -1.03
N ALA A 22 -2.68 5.11 -2.05
CA ALA A 22 -1.65 4.08 -2.06
C ALA A 22 -0.23 4.57 -2.40
N ALA A 23 -0.03 5.80 -2.89
CA ALA A 23 1.27 6.27 -3.37
C ALA A 23 2.34 6.38 -2.26
N ALA A 24 1.94 6.61 -1.01
CA ALA A 24 2.89 6.68 0.11
C ALA A 24 3.33 5.30 0.61
N LEU A 25 2.76 4.20 0.10
CA LEU A 25 3.00 2.86 0.64
C LEU A 25 4.47 2.42 0.55
N PRO A 26 5.21 2.58 -0.56
CA PRO A 26 6.62 2.19 -0.61
C PRO A 26 7.48 3.01 0.36
N PHE A 27 7.20 4.31 0.48
CA PHE A 27 7.87 5.14 1.48
C PHE A 27 7.60 4.64 2.90
N LEU A 28 6.34 4.33 3.23
CA LEU A 28 5.95 3.82 4.53
C LEU A 28 6.69 2.52 4.86
N THR A 29 6.75 1.56 3.93
CA THR A 29 7.32 0.24 4.20
C THR A 29 8.84 0.18 4.17
N GLU A 30 9.49 1.03 3.35
CA GLU A 30 10.96 0.96 3.15
C GLU A 30 11.72 2.09 3.83
N LYS A 31 11.11 3.27 4.01
CA LYS A 31 11.79 4.46 4.54
C LYS A 31 11.40 4.82 5.98
N THR A 32 10.54 4.02 6.63
CA THR A 32 10.11 4.26 8.02
C THR A 32 10.33 3.06 8.96
N ALA A 33 10.04 3.26 10.25
CA ALA A 33 10.08 2.22 11.27
C ALA A 33 8.88 1.25 11.23
N PHE A 34 7.95 1.39 10.27
CA PHE A 34 6.81 0.50 10.12
C PHE A 34 7.24 -0.95 9.89
N ARG A 35 6.69 -1.88 10.67
CA ARG A 35 6.93 -3.34 10.55
C ARG A 35 5.64 -4.16 10.53
N GLY A 36 4.50 -3.49 10.38
CA GLY A 36 3.20 -4.14 10.30
C GLY A 36 2.95 -4.84 8.97
N ARG A 37 1.76 -5.40 8.84
CA ARG A 37 1.30 -6.12 7.63
C ARG A 37 0.49 -5.21 6.73
N VAL A 38 0.63 -5.37 5.42
CA VAL A 38 -0.12 -4.58 4.43
C VAL A 38 -1.15 -5.47 3.75
N TYR A 39 -2.41 -5.04 3.72
CA TYR A 39 -3.51 -5.77 3.10
C TYR A 39 -4.21 -4.92 2.04
N MET A 40 -4.61 -5.58 0.95
CA MET A 40 -5.45 -5.01 -0.11
C MET A 40 -6.09 -6.13 -0.93
N THR A 41 -7.07 -5.81 -1.76
CA THR A 41 -7.69 -6.80 -2.63
C THR A 41 -6.74 -7.26 -3.75
N HIS A 42 -6.98 -8.45 -4.29
CA HIS A 42 -6.20 -8.98 -5.43
C HIS A 42 -6.11 -8.01 -6.62
N PRO A 43 -7.21 -7.37 -7.10
CA PRO A 43 -7.12 -6.46 -8.24
C PRO A 43 -6.36 -5.18 -7.91
N THR A 44 -6.53 -4.63 -6.70
CA THR A 44 -5.77 -3.47 -6.23
C THR A 44 -4.28 -3.75 -6.25
N LYS A 45 -3.84 -4.91 -5.74
CA LYS A 45 -2.43 -5.31 -5.79
C LYS A 45 -1.91 -5.38 -7.23
N ALA A 46 -2.64 -6.02 -8.13
CA ALA A 46 -2.22 -6.20 -9.52
C ALA A 46 -2.02 -4.86 -10.27
N ILE A 47 -2.89 -3.87 -10.03
CA ILE A 47 -2.82 -2.55 -10.68
C ILE A 47 -1.75 -1.67 -10.03
N LEU A 48 -1.63 -1.73 -8.69
CA LEU A 48 -0.74 -0.87 -7.91
C LEU A 48 0.70 -0.89 -8.42
N LYS A 49 1.23 -2.08 -8.75
CA LYS A 49 2.61 -2.22 -9.23
C LYS A 49 2.89 -1.36 -10.46
N TRP A 50 1.99 -1.41 -11.44
CA TRP A 50 2.16 -0.68 -12.69
C TRP A 50 1.92 0.82 -12.50
N LEU A 51 0.89 1.17 -11.72
CA LEU A 51 0.59 2.58 -11.45
C LEU A 51 1.73 3.28 -10.70
N LEU A 52 2.33 2.62 -9.70
CA LEU A 52 3.44 3.22 -8.95
C LEU A 52 4.75 3.25 -9.76
N SER A 53 4.99 2.28 -10.64
CA SER A 53 6.13 2.35 -11.57
C SER A 53 6.01 3.54 -12.53
N ASP A 54 4.81 3.81 -13.06
CA ASP A 54 4.56 4.97 -13.90
C ASP A 54 4.71 6.29 -13.09
N TYR A 55 4.15 6.34 -11.88
CA TYR A 55 4.29 7.48 -10.97
C TYR A 55 5.76 7.82 -10.68
N ILE A 56 6.61 6.83 -10.38
CA ILE A 56 8.05 7.03 -10.15
C ILE A 56 8.70 7.66 -11.39
N ARG A 57 8.38 7.15 -12.59
CA ARG A 57 8.94 7.69 -13.85
C ARG A 57 8.54 9.15 -14.09
N VAL A 58 7.28 9.50 -13.82
CA VAL A 58 6.78 10.87 -13.99
C VAL A 58 7.40 11.82 -12.97
N ILE A 59 7.51 11.43 -11.70
CA ILE A 59 8.11 12.27 -10.65
C ILE A 59 9.61 12.46 -10.86
N ASN A 60 10.34 11.40 -11.17
CA ASN A 60 11.79 11.49 -11.41
C ASN A 60 12.10 12.35 -12.64
N SER A 61 11.16 12.48 -13.59
CA SER A 61 11.29 13.41 -14.71
C SER A 61 11.01 14.87 -14.35
N SER A 62 10.32 15.12 -13.23
CA SER A 62 9.79 16.44 -12.84
C SER A 62 10.43 17.03 -11.58
N SER A 63 11.14 16.24 -10.77
CA SER A 63 11.67 16.67 -9.48
C SER A 63 13.07 16.10 -9.21
N GLU A 64 13.88 16.83 -8.44
CA GLU A 64 15.23 16.40 -8.03
C GLU A 64 15.23 15.49 -6.77
N GLN A 65 14.05 15.23 -6.18
CA GLN A 65 13.92 14.42 -4.97
C GLN A 65 13.03 13.19 -5.19
N ASP A 66 13.66 12.03 -5.19
CA ASP A 66 12.98 10.75 -5.24
C ASP A 66 12.51 10.37 -3.83
N PHE A 67 11.19 10.27 -3.62
CA PHE A 67 10.62 9.79 -2.35
C PHE A 67 10.96 8.30 -2.12
N TYR A 68 10.98 7.50 -3.19
CA TYR A 68 11.32 6.08 -3.19
C TYR A 68 11.65 5.61 -4.62
N THR A 69 12.36 4.49 -4.73
CA THR A 69 12.84 3.94 -6.01
C THR A 69 11.98 2.78 -6.52
N GLU A 70 12.21 2.31 -7.75
CA GLU A 70 11.60 1.07 -8.24
C GLU A 70 12.00 -0.16 -7.38
N GLU A 71 13.19 -0.18 -6.79
CA GLU A 71 13.63 -1.24 -5.88
C GLU A 71 12.86 -1.21 -4.56
N ASP A 72 12.57 -0.02 -4.03
CA ASP A 72 11.70 0.15 -2.88
C ASP A 72 10.28 -0.35 -3.19
N LEU A 73 9.77 -0.08 -4.41
CA LEU A 73 8.47 -0.56 -4.87
C LEU A 73 8.41 -2.09 -4.94
N GLU A 74 9.42 -2.76 -5.50
CA GLU A 74 9.44 -4.23 -5.55
C GLU A 74 9.52 -4.85 -4.15
N SER A 75 10.34 -4.27 -3.28
CA SER A 75 10.46 -4.69 -1.87
C SER A 75 9.14 -4.53 -1.13
N CYS A 76 8.48 -3.38 -1.30
CA CYS A 76 7.14 -3.11 -0.77
C CYS A 76 6.11 -4.12 -1.29
N TYR A 77 6.10 -4.37 -2.61
CA TYR A 77 5.14 -5.24 -3.28
C TYR A 77 5.17 -6.69 -2.74
N SER A 78 6.36 -7.17 -2.37
CA SER A 78 6.56 -8.48 -1.77
C SER A 78 5.93 -8.62 -0.37
N LYS A 79 5.78 -7.51 0.37
CA LYS A 79 5.20 -7.46 1.72
C LYS A 79 3.66 -7.40 1.72
N ILE A 80 3.05 -7.15 0.56
CA ILE A 80 1.59 -7.02 0.43
C ILE A 80 0.92 -8.40 0.51
N ILE A 81 -0.04 -8.54 1.43
CA ILE A 81 -0.89 -9.71 1.59
C ILE A 81 -2.22 -9.43 0.87
N PRO A 82 -2.48 -10.06 -0.29
CA PRO A 82 -3.76 -9.89 -0.96
C PRO A 82 -4.87 -10.63 -0.20
N ILE A 83 -6.08 -10.09 -0.25
CA ILE A 83 -7.28 -10.69 0.36
C ILE A 83 -8.43 -10.73 -0.64
N ASP A 84 -9.31 -11.71 -0.47
CA ASP A 84 -10.56 -11.81 -1.23
C ASP A 84 -11.67 -10.95 -0.61
N TYR A 85 -12.64 -10.57 -1.43
CA TYR A 85 -13.89 -10.03 -0.92
C TYR A 85 -14.59 -11.06 -0.03
N HIS A 86 -15.25 -10.57 1.02
CA HIS A 86 -15.96 -11.41 1.99
C HIS A 86 -15.06 -12.39 2.78
N GLN A 87 -13.74 -12.36 2.61
CA GLN A 87 -12.80 -13.10 3.45
C GLN A 87 -12.64 -12.38 4.80
N GLN A 88 -12.84 -13.10 5.89
CA GLN A 88 -12.53 -12.58 7.23
C GLN A 88 -11.06 -12.81 7.55
N VAL A 89 -10.34 -11.72 7.81
CA VAL A 89 -8.94 -11.73 8.24
C VAL A 89 -8.85 -11.22 9.66
N THR A 90 -8.00 -11.86 10.47
CA THR A 90 -7.76 -11.46 11.87
C THR A 90 -6.30 -11.07 12.04
N VAL A 91 -6.06 -9.89 12.62
CA VAL A 91 -4.73 -9.38 12.99
C VAL A 91 -4.80 -8.86 14.42
N GLU A 92 -4.00 -9.42 15.33
CA GLU A 92 -3.93 -8.99 16.74
C GLU A 92 -5.32 -8.86 17.42
N GLY A 93 -6.24 -9.79 17.12
CA GLY A 93 -7.60 -9.79 17.67
C GLY A 93 -8.61 -8.88 16.95
N ILE A 94 -8.17 -8.03 16.01
CA ILE A 94 -9.03 -7.21 15.15
C ILE A 94 -9.43 -8.04 13.94
N ARG A 95 -10.74 -8.11 13.66
CA ARG A 95 -11.30 -8.77 12.48
C ARG A 95 -11.74 -7.74 11.46
N PHE A 96 -11.39 -7.96 10.20
CA PHE A 96 -11.83 -7.12 9.09
C PHE A 96 -12.17 -7.97 7.86
N THR A 97 -12.98 -7.40 6.99
CA THR A 97 -13.46 -8.01 5.75
C THR A 97 -13.58 -6.95 4.69
N ALA A 98 -12.99 -7.18 3.51
CA ALA A 98 -13.17 -6.32 2.36
C ALA A 98 -14.54 -6.56 1.74
N LEU A 99 -15.27 -5.49 1.47
CA LEU A 99 -16.52 -5.47 0.72
C LEU A 99 -16.31 -4.65 -0.55
N ASN A 100 -17.10 -4.92 -1.58
CA ASN A 100 -17.03 -4.16 -2.83
C ASN A 100 -17.54 -2.72 -2.60
N ALA A 101 -16.69 -1.73 -2.84
CA ALA A 101 -17.03 -0.31 -2.70
C ALA A 101 -17.54 0.34 -4.00
N GLY A 102 -17.47 -0.34 -5.14
CA GLY A 102 -17.69 0.25 -6.46
C GLY A 102 -16.52 1.17 -6.87
N HIS A 103 -16.76 2.20 -7.69
CA HIS A 103 -15.77 3.23 -8.08
C HIS A 103 -14.62 2.78 -8.99
N ALA A 104 -13.80 1.81 -8.56
CA ALA A 104 -12.65 1.30 -9.32
C ALA A 104 -12.48 -0.21 -9.10
N LEU A 105 -11.78 -0.88 -10.03
CA LEU A 105 -11.57 -2.32 -9.94
C LEU A 105 -10.75 -2.68 -8.68
N GLY A 106 -11.33 -3.47 -7.78
CA GLY A 106 -10.67 -3.88 -6.54
C GLY A 106 -10.97 -3.00 -5.31
N ALA A 107 -11.78 -1.97 -5.44
CA ALA A 107 -12.23 -1.18 -4.29
C ALA A 107 -13.30 -1.91 -3.46
#